data_AF-A0A256GGW2-F1
#
_entry.id   AF-A0A256GGW2-F1
#
_cell.length_a   1.000
_cell.length_b   1.000
_cell.length_c   1.000
_cell.angle_alpha   90.00
_cell.angle_beta   90.00
_cell.angle_gamma   90.00
#
_symmetry.space_group_name_H-M   'P 1'
#
loop_
_entity.id
_entity.type
_entity.pdbx_description
1 polymer ?
#
loop_
_entity_poly.entity_id
_entity_poly.type
_entity_poly.pdbx_seq_one_letter_code
_entity_poly.pdbx_strand_id
1 'polypeptide(L)'
;MLYVVSNEPAEVQTQKCVDAFYAKNGPCCAGCDFWRWISATVGECVRFPPNHNHDAAAGLGMTSCSLPRSTTNLTKRDHWCGEFRDDPDQA
;
A
#
# COMPACT_ATOMS: atom_id res chain seq x y z
N MET A 1 30.55 16.41 2.73
CA MET A 1 29.40 15.60 2.27
C MET A 1 28.16 16.30 2.78
N LEU A 2 27.52 17.12 1.93
CA LEU A 2 26.33 17.88 2.32
C LEU A 2 25.14 16.92 2.27
N TYR A 3 24.51 16.66 3.41
CA TYR A 3 23.23 15.95 3.44
C TYR A 3 22.17 16.93 2.98
N VAL A 4 21.71 16.78 1.74
CA VAL A 4 20.52 17.48 1.25
C VAL A 4 19.34 16.82 1.95
N VAL A 5 18.87 17.41 3.05
CA VAL A 5 17.58 17.04 3.62
C VAL A 5 16.54 17.62 2.67
N SER A 6 16.06 16.80 1.74
CA SER A 6 14.96 17.17 0.84
C SER A 6 13.79 17.62 1.70
N ASN A 7 13.50 18.93 1.68
CA ASN A 7 12.46 19.58 2.49
C ASN A 7 11.06 19.37 1.88
N GLU A 8 10.81 18.19 1.32
CA GLU A 8 9.56 17.80 0.70
C GLU A 8 8.66 17.12 1.75
N PRO A 9 7.34 17.35 1.73
CA PRO A 9 6.44 16.74 2.70
C PRO A 9 6.48 15.20 2.58
N ALA A 10 6.33 14.52 3.72
CA ALA A 10 6.48 13.06 3.82
C ALA A 10 5.53 12.28 2.89
N GLU A 11 4.36 12.84 2.60
CA GLU A 11 3.38 12.27 1.66
C GLU A 11 3.93 12.21 0.22
N VAL A 12 4.57 13.28 -0.24
CA VAL A 12 5.17 13.36 -1.58
C VAL A 12 6.32 12.36 -1.70
N GLN A 13 7.13 12.24 -0.64
CA GLN A 13 8.21 11.25 -0.62
C GLN A 13 7.68 9.82 -0.66
N THR A 14 6.60 9.55 0.08
CA THR A 14 5.96 8.23 0.13
C THR A 14 5.37 7.87 -1.23
N GLN A 15 4.61 8.77 -1.85
CA GLN A 15 4.05 8.57 -3.19
C GLN A 15 5.15 8.28 -4.21
N LYS A 16 6.23 9.09 -4.22
CA LYS A 16 7.38 8.84 -5.11
C LYS A 16 7.99 7.44 -4.92
N CYS A 17 8.07 6.95 -3.68
CA CYS A 17 8.59 5.62 -3.41
C CYS A 17 7.65 4.50 -3.90
N VAL A 18 6.34 4.70 -3.78
CA VAL A 18 5.31 3.78 -4.26
C VAL A 18 5.33 3.75 -5.79
N ASP A 19 5.34 4.90 -6.46
CA ASP A 19 5.37 5.02 -7.92
C ASP A 19 6.64 4.38 -8.49
N ALA A 20 7.81 4.68 -7.90
CA ALA A 20 9.08 4.09 -8.31
C ALA A 20 9.09 2.56 -8.13
N PHE A 21 8.41 2.04 -7.10
CA PHE A 21 8.26 0.62 -6.90
C PHE A 21 7.36 0.00 -7.97
N TYR A 22 6.21 0.62 -8.27
CA TYR A 22 5.29 0.16 -9.30
C TYR A 22 5.97 0.10 -10.68
N ALA A 23 6.64 1.19 -11.07
CA ALA A 23 7.36 1.29 -12.34
C ALA A 23 8.43 0.19 -12.52
N LYS A 24 9.01 -0.31 -11.42
CA LYS A 24 10.03 -1.37 -11.44
C LYS A 24 9.46 -2.78 -11.45
N ASN A 25 8.38 -3.04 -10.70
CA ASN A 25 7.89 -4.41 -10.44
C ASN A 25 6.70 -4.80 -11.31
N GLY A 26 6.05 -3.83 -11.98
CA GLY A 26 4.86 -4.07 -12.78
C GLY A 26 3.58 -4.16 -11.92
N PRO A 27 2.49 -4.77 -12.44
CA PRO A 27 1.18 -4.73 -11.80
C PRO A 27 1.21 -5.33 -10.40
N CYS A 28 0.92 -4.50 -9.40
CA CYS A 28 0.84 -4.84 -7.99
C CYS A 28 0.00 -3.78 -7.27
N CYS A 29 -0.37 -4.02 -6.01
CA CYS A 29 -1.16 -3.09 -5.23
C CYS A 29 -0.59 -1.67 -5.17
N ALA A 30 0.74 -1.49 -5.24
CA ALA A 30 1.38 -0.18 -5.31
C ALA A 30 0.87 0.72 -6.47
N GLY A 31 0.46 0.13 -7.60
CA GLY A 31 -0.03 0.85 -8.78
C GLY A 31 -1.54 0.75 -8.97
N CYS A 32 -2.30 0.36 -7.96
CA CYS A 32 -3.74 0.16 -8.08
C CYS A 32 -4.53 1.39 -7.62
N ASP A 33 -5.51 1.86 -8.39
CA ASP A 33 -6.37 3.02 -8.04
C ASP A 33 -7.08 2.84 -6.69
N PHE A 34 -7.41 1.59 -6.37
CA PHE A 34 -8.14 1.25 -5.16
C PHE A 34 -7.23 1.06 -3.94
N TRP A 35 -5.92 1.28 -4.08
CA TRP A 35 -4.97 1.06 -3.00
C TRP A 35 -4.46 2.39 -2.44
N ARG A 36 -4.80 2.65 -1.18
CA ARG A 36 -4.37 3.85 -0.47
C ARG A 36 -3.18 3.51 0.39
N TRP A 37 -2.02 4.11 0.10
CA TRP A 37 -0.83 3.89 0.91
C TRP A 37 -1.03 4.48 2.32
N ILE A 38 -0.61 3.71 3.32
CA ILE A 38 -0.45 4.18 4.72
C ILE A 38 1.03 4.49 4.96
N SER A 39 1.90 3.74 4.29
CA SER A 39 3.34 3.91 4.27
C SER A 39 3.88 3.46 2.91
N ALA A 40 5.19 3.63 2.67
CA ALA A 40 5.83 3.22 1.42
C ALA A 40 5.82 1.70 1.17
N THR A 41 5.40 0.86 2.13
CA THR A 41 5.39 -0.62 2.03
C THR A 41 4.03 -1.26 2.27
N VAL A 42 3.11 -0.56 2.93
CA VAL A 42 1.80 -1.07 3.35
C VAL A 42 0.72 -0.04 3.05
N GLY A 43 -0.44 -0.53 2.63
CA GLY A 43 -1.61 0.28 2.34
C GLY A 43 -2.91 -0.51 2.50
N GLU A 44 -4.00 0.18 2.28
CA GLU A 44 -5.36 -0.32 2.41
C GLU A 44 -6.02 -0.42 1.04
N CYS A 45 -6.63 -1.57 0.76
CA CYS A 45 -7.52 -1.72 -0.40
C CYS A 45 -8.92 -1.23 -0.05
N VAL A 46 -9.40 -0.20 -0.75
CA VAL A 46 -10.75 0.38 -0.56
C VAL A 46 -11.80 -0.24 -1.48
N ARG A 47 -11.40 -1.12 -2.41
CA ARG A 47 -12.33 -1.81 -3.32
C ARG A 47 -13.22 -2.81 -2.59
N PHE A 48 -12.65 -3.52 -1.62
CA PHE A 48 -13.34 -4.57 -0.88
C PHE A 48 -13.73 -4.05 0.51
N PRO A 49 -14.93 -4.40 1.01
CA PRO A 49 -15.34 -4.02 2.35
C PRO A 49 -14.46 -4.70 3.40
N PRO A 50 -14.33 -4.10 4.61
CA PRO A 50 -13.70 -4.75 5.76
C PRO A 50 -14.26 -6.15 5.97
N ASN A 51 -13.39 -7.15 6.05
CA ASN A 51 -13.80 -8.53 6.23
C ASN A 51 -13.33 -9.02 7.62
N HIS A 52 -14.28 -9.34 8.50
CA HIS A 52 -13.99 -9.87 9.83
C HIS A 52 -13.26 -11.22 9.81
N ASN A 53 -13.36 -11.96 8.71
CA ASN A 53 -12.66 -13.23 8.51
C ASN A 53 -11.29 -13.05 7.84
N HIS A 54 -10.97 -11.84 7.36
CA HIS A 54 -9.66 -11.53 6.81
C HIS A 54 -8.74 -11.05 7.93
N ASP A 55 -7.64 -11.76 8.11
CA ASP A 55 -6.62 -11.39 9.05
C ASP A 55 -5.59 -10.48 8.37
N ALA A 56 -5.82 -9.17 8.49
CA ALA A 56 -4.92 -8.14 7.97
C ALA A 56 -3.47 -8.32 8.43
N ALA A 57 -3.24 -8.74 9.67
CA ALA A 57 -1.90 -8.94 10.19
C ALA A 57 -1.21 -10.15 9.55
N ALA A 58 -1.94 -11.26 9.33
CA ALA A 58 -1.42 -12.39 8.58
C ALA A 58 -1.11 -12.02 7.12
N GLY A 59 -1.96 -11.20 6.48
CA GLY A 59 -1.69 -10.65 5.14
C GLY A 59 -0.40 -9.83 5.05
N LEU A 60 0.00 -9.19 6.15
CA LEU A 60 1.28 -8.49 6.27
C LEU A 60 2.44 -9.40 6.69
N GLY A 61 2.20 -10.70 6.93
CA GLY A 61 3.19 -11.66 7.41
C GLY A 61 3.53 -11.52 8.90
N MET A 62 2.68 -10.86 9.68
CA MET A 62 2.83 -10.76 11.13
C MET A 62 2.26 -12.01 11.80
N THR A 63 2.99 -12.57 12.76
CA THR A 63 2.58 -13.78 13.50
C THR A 63 1.86 -13.47 14.80
N SER A 64 2.04 -12.27 15.35
CA SER A 64 1.39 -11.82 16.57
C SER A 64 1.10 -10.31 16.53
N CYS A 65 0.06 -9.89 17.25
CA CYS A 65 -0.33 -8.51 17.41
C CYS A 65 -0.87 -8.31 18.83
N SER A 66 -0.31 -7.35 19.57
CA SER A 66 -0.74 -7.03 20.94
C SER A 66 -2.02 -6.17 20.98
N LEU A 67 -2.29 -5.46 19.88
CA LEU A 67 -3.51 -4.65 19.69
C LEU A 67 -4.60 -5.45 18.98
N PRO A 68 -5.88 -5.05 19.10
CA PRO A 68 -6.95 -5.62 18.32
C PRO A 68 -6.63 -5.60 16.83
N ARG A 69 -6.94 -6.69 16.13
CA ARG A 69 -6.66 -6.80 14.70
C ARG A 69 -7.59 -5.89 13.91
N SER A 70 -7.02 -5.16 12.96
CA SER A 70 -7.82 -4.36 12.02
C SER A 70 -8.68 -5.29 11.18
N THR A 71 -9.92 -4.89 10.95
CA THR A 71 -10.83 -5.53 10.00
C THR A 71 -10.68 -4.98 8.58
N THR A 72 -9.89 -3.91 8.40
CA THR A 72 -9.62 -3.32 7.09
C THR A 72 -8.72 -4.21 6.23
N ASN A 73 -8.83 -4.07 4.91
CA ASN A 73 -8.07 -4.87 3.96
C ASN A 73 -6.66 -4.30 3.75
N LEU A 74 -5.80 -4.50 4.75
CA LEU A 74 -4.39 -4.13 4.65
C LEU A 74 -3.62 -5.13 3.80
N THR A 75 -2.83 -4.60 2.88
CA THR A 75 -2.00 -5.38 1.96
C THR A 75 -0.61 -4.76 1.84
N LYS A 76 0.38 -5.59 1.52
CA LYS A 76 1.71 -5.11 1.16
C LYS A 76 1.69 -4.52 -0.26
N ARG A 77 2.60 -3.59 -0.52
CA ARG A 77 2.76 -2.95 -1.83
C ARG A 77 3.02 -3.93 -2.99
N ASP A 78 3.63 -5.08 -2.70
CA ASP A 78 4.01 -6.11 -3.65
C ASP A 78 2.91 -7.16 -3.87
N HIS A 79 1.78 -7.03 -3.16
CA HIS A 79 0.66 -7.95 -3.33
C HIS A 79 0.07 -7.82 -4.74
N TRP A 80 -0.17 -8.95 -5.40
CA TRP A 80 -0.86 -9.00 -6.68
C TRP A 80 -2.34 -9.26 -6.45
N CYS A 81 -3.17 -8.26 -6.73
CA CYS A 81 -4.63 -8.33 -6.60
C CYS A 81 -5.24 -8.84 -7.91
N GLY A 82 -6.20 -9.76 -7.83
CA GLY A 82 -6.97 -10.20 -9.01
C GLY A 82 -7.91 -9.13 -9.59
N GLU A 83 -8.28 -8.13 -8.78
CA GLU A 83 -9.08 -6.95 -9.17
C GLU A 83 -8.19 -5.71 -9.36
N PHE A 84 -6.93 -5.90 -9.77
CA PHE A 84 -6.02 -4.79 -10.04
C PHE A 84 -6.58 -3.89 -11.15
N ARG A 85 -6.55 -2.57 -10.92
CA ARG A 85 -6.92 -1.56 -11.90
C ARG A 85 -6.01 -0.35 -11.77
N ASP A 86 -5.54 0.12 -12.92
CA ASP A 86 -4.72 1.31 -13.11
C ASP A 86 -5.29 2.04 -14.33
N ASP A 87 -6.26 2.93 -14.08
CA ASP A 87 -6.94 3.69 -15.14
C ASP A 87 -6.45 5.16 -15.12
N PRO A 88 -5.68 5.60 -16.13
CA PRO A 88 -5.09 6.94 -16.15
C PRO A 88 -6.13 8.07 -16.19
N ASP A 89 -7.38 7.77 -16.54
CA ASP A 89 -8.47 8.77 -16.62
C ASP A 89 -9.23 8.95 -15.29
N GLN A 90 -8.93 8.15 -14.25
CA GLN A 90 -9.59 8.18 -12.94
C GLN A 90 -8.69 8.64 -11.78
N ALA A 91 -7.47 9.11 -12.07
CA ALA A 91 -6.49 9.58 -11.08
C ALA A 91 -6.71 11.04 -10.62
#